data_AF-A0AA51S559-F1
#
_entry.id   AF-A0AA51S559-F1
#
_cell.length_a   1.000
_cell.length_b   1.000
_cell.length_c   1.000
_cell.angle_alpha   90.00
_cell.angle_beta   90.00
_cell.angle_gamma   90.00
#
_symmetry.space_group_name_H-M   'P 1'
#
loop_
_entity.id
_entity.type
_entity.pdbx_description
1 polymer ?
#
loop_
_entity_poly.entity_id
_entity_poly.type
_entity_poly.pdbx_seq_one_letter_code
_entity_poly.pdbx_strand_id
1 'polypeptide(L)'
;MNTQHRIDNDKLVFKALVLKLNESHKYKNPSYQYLVNHLNNINLKTSWGNTWTRKSLFRYLQRNGFSGVWGLRNSLEQYSKLAKFL
;
A
#
# COMPACT_ATOMS: atom_id res chain seq x y z
N MET A 1 -17.48 -11.70 -5.43
CA MET A 1 -17.24 -10.51 -4.57
C MET A 1 -17.67 -9.28 -5.35
N ASN A 2 -18.46 -8.39 -4.75
CA ASN A 2 -18.96 -7.18 -5.42
C ASN A 2 -17.79 -6.22 -5.76
N THR A 3 -17.78 -5.65 -6.97
CA THR A 3 -16.76 -4.70 -7.46
C THR A 3 -16.58 -3.52 -6.49
N GLN A 4 -17.66 -3.02 -5.91
CA GLN A 4 -17.61 -1.91 -4.95
C GLN A 4 -16.83 -2.28 -3.68
N HIS A 5 -17.11 -3.45 -3.11
CA HIS A 5 -16.42 -3.95 -1.92
C HIS A 5 -14.91 -4.12 -2.18
N ARG A 6 -14.52 -4.55 -3.38
CA ARG A 6 -13.11 -4.64 -3.77
C ARG A 6 -12.44 -3.26 -3.78
N ILE A 7 -13.09 -2.27 -4.40
CA ILE A 7 -12.58 -0.89 -4.47
C ILE A 7 -12.40 -0.30 -3.06
N ASP A 8 -13.39 -0.50 -2.19
CA ASP A 8 -13.34 0.05 -0.84
C ASP A 8 -12.24 -0.63 0.00
N ASN A 9 -12.06 -1.94 -0.15
CA ASN A 9 -10.94 -2.65 0.47
C ASN A 9 -9.58 -2.14 -0.05
N ASP A 10 -9.44 -1.93 -1.36
CA ASP A 10 -8.20 -1.40 -1.94
C ASP A 10 -7.88 -0.01 -1.39
N LYS A 11 -8.88 0.88 -1.29
CA LYS A 11 -8.71 2.20 -0.66
C LYS A 11 -8.19 2.08 0.77
N LEU A 12 -8.72 1.16 1.57
CA LEU A 12 -8.29 0.94 2.95
C LEU A 12 -6.85 0.41 3.02
N VAL A 13 -6.50 -0.56 2.17
CA VAL A 13 -5.13 -1.10 2.09
C VAL A 13 -4.15 0.01 1.68
N PHE A 14 -4.46 0.78 0.65
CA PHE A 14 -3.62 1.90 0.22
C PHE A 14 -3.45 2.94 1.32
N LYS A 15 -4.54 3.34 1.99
CA LYS A 15 -4.48 4.30 3.10
C LYS A 15 -3.56 3.82 4.22
N ALA A 16 -3.68 2.55 4.62
CA ALA A 16 -2.82 1.96 5.65
C ALA A 16 -1.34 1.93 5.23
N LEU A 17 -1.04 1.59 3.98
CA LEU A 17 0.32 1.59 3.45
C LEU A 17 0.93 3.00 3.39
N VAL A 18 0.16 3.99 2.91
CA VAL A 18 0.60 5.39 2.83
C VAL A 18 0.89 5.95 4.22
N LEU A 19 0.05 5.66 5.21
CA LEU A 19 0.28 6.07 6.60
C LEU A 19 1.66 5.59 7.08
N LYS A 20 1.98 4.30 6.89
CA LYS A 20 3.26 3.73 7.32
C LYS A 20 4.45 4.19 6.50
N LEU A 21 4.24 4.53 5.24
CA LEU A 21 5.26 5.20 4.43
C LEU A 21 5.57 6.59 4.99
N ASN A 22 4.55 7.38 5.33
CA ASN A 22 4.73 8.74 5.85
C ASN A 22 5.37 8.77 7.25
N GLU A 23 5.08 7.78 8.10
CA GLU A 23 5.75 7.61 9.40
C GLU A 23 7.23 7.18 9.26
N SER A 24 7.60 6.57 8.14
CA SER A 24 8.97 6.12 7.92
C SER A 24 9.89 7.21 7.40
N HIS A 25 11.18 7.11 7.72
CA HIS A 25 12.19 8.06 7.29
C HIS A 25 12.21 8.27 5.77
N LYS A 26 12.36 9.51 5.31
CA LYS A 26 12.27 9.89 3.89
C LYS A 26 13.16 9.02 2.96
N TYR A 27 14.37 8.71 3.40
CA TYR A 27 15.34 7.93 2.61
C TYR A 27 15.28 6.42 2.85
N LYS A 28 14.37 5.94 3.72
CA LYS A 28 14.30 4.52 4.07
C LYS A 28 12.85 4.04 4.10
N ASN A 29 12.53 3.19 3.13
CA ASN A 29 11.23 2.54 3.09
C ASN A 29 11.08 1.51 4.22
N PRO A 30 9.85 1.34 4.75
CA PRO A 30 9.55 0.26 5.68
C PRO A 30 9.70 -1.08 4.95
N SER A 31 10.10 -2.10 5.70
CA SER A 31 10.24 -3.44 5.13
C SER A 31 8.87 -4.03 4.78
N TYR A 32 8.84 -4.95 3.82
CA TYR A 32 7.62 -5.70 3.52
C TYR A 32 7.09 -6.45 4.74
N GLN A 33 7.97 -6.96 5.61
CA GLN A 33 7.54 -7.66 6.82
C GLN A 33 6.78 -6.73 7.76
N TYR A 34 7.30 -5.51 7.97
CA TYR A 34 6.64 -4.51 8.80
C TYR A 34 5.26 -4.14 8.25
N LEU A 35 5.16 -3.87 6.95
CA LEU A 35 3.90 -3.49 6.31
C LEU A 35 2.86 -4.62 6.38
N VAL A 36 3.28 -5.85 6.13
CA VAL A 36 2.42 -7.04 6.21
C VAL A 36 1.92 -7.25 7.64
N ASN A 37 2.79 -7.14 8.63
CA ASN A 37 2.40 -7.25 10.03
C ASN A 37 1.38 -6.17 10.38
N HIS A 38 1.60 -4.93 9.95
CA HIS A 38 0.64 -3.84 10.18
C HIS A 38 -0.73 -4.16 9.58
N LEU A 39 -0.80 -4.53 8.29
CA LEU A 39 -2.06 -4.87 7.62
C LEU A 39 -2.81 -6.02 8.31
N ASN A 40 -2.08 -7.08 8.67
CA ASN A 40 -2.67 -8.23 9.36
C ASN A 40 -3.16 -7.88 10.77
N ASN A 41 -2.43 -7.04 11.51
CA ASN A 41 -2.79 -6.63 12.87
C ASN A 41 -4.07 -5.78 12.90
N ILE A 42 -4.31 -4.97 11.87
CA ILE A 42 -5.56 -4.22 11.71
C ILE A 42 -6.66 -5.02 10.98
N ASN A 43 -6.44 -6.33 10.84
CA ASN A 43 -7.35 -7.28 10.20
C ASN A 43 -7.74 -6.95 8.75
N LEU A 44 -6.92 -6.17 8.03
CA LEU A 44 -7.11 -5.97 6.60
C LEU A 44 -6.65 -7.21 5.85
N LYS A 45 -7.54 -7.78 5.04
CA LYS A 45 -7.27 -8.97 4.24
C LYS A 45 -7.02 -8.60 2.78
N THR A 46 -6.45 -9.55 2.04
CA THR A 46 -6.45 -9.48 0.59
C THR A 46 -7.88 -9.50 0.05
N SER A 47 -8.06 -9.15 -1.23
CA SER A 47 -9.35 -9.24 -1.91
C SER A 47 -9.98 -10.64 -1.89
N TRP A 48 -9.23 -11.68 -1.56
CA TRP A 48 -9.73 -13.05 -1.43
C TRP A 48 -9.88 -13.51 0.02
N GLY A 49 -9.78 -12.59 0.99
CA GLY A 49 -9.93 -12.91 2.41
C GLY A 49 -8.66 -13.48 3.08
N ASN A 50 -7.58 -13.71 2.32
CA ASN A 50 -6.33 -14.23 2.86
C ASN A 50 -5.56 -13.17 3.68
N THR A 51 -4.76 -13.64 4.63
CA THR A 51 -3.74 -12.81 5.30
C THR A 51 -2.67 -12.35 4.31
N TRP A 52 -2.07 -11.22 4.62
CA TRP A 52 -0.96 -10.68 3.85
C TRP A 52 0.31 -11.48 4.10
N THR A 53 1.08 -11.67 3.04
CA THR A 53 2.46 -12.16 3.07
C THR A 53 3.34 -11.15 2.33
N ARG A 54 4.66 -11.18 2.55
CA ARG A 54 5.59 -10.29 1.83
C ARG A 54 5.43 -10.41 0.30
N LYS A 55 5.29 -11.65 -0.19
CA LYS A 55 5.09 -11.97 -1.61
C LYS A 55 3.74 -11.46 -2.12
N SER A 56 2.65 -11.66 -1.39
CA SER A 56 1.32 -11.19 -1.83
C SER A 56 1.23 -9.67 -1.84
N LEU A 57 1.85 -8.98 -0.87
CA LEU A 57 1.94 -7.52 -0.86
C LEU A 57 2.76 -6.99 -2.05
N PHE A 58 3.92 -7.59 -2.33
CA PHE A 58 4.70 -7.21 -3.51
C PHE A 58 3.90 -7.37 -4.81
N ARG A 59 3.27 -8.53 -5.03
CA ARG A 59 2.44 -8.76 -6.23
C ARG A 59 1.22 -7.85 -6.29
N TYR A 60 0.64 -7.51 -5.15
CA TYR A 60 -0.45 -6.54 -5.06
C TYR A 60 -0.02 -5.17 -5.57
N LEU A 61 1.13 -4.67 -5.11
CA LEU A 61 1.68 -3.40 -5.58
C LEU A 61 1.94 -3.42 -7.10
N GLN A 62 2.52 -4.50 -7.63
CA GLN A 62 2.74 -4.67 -9.07
C GLN A 62 1.45 -4.62 -9.89
N ARG A 63 0.39 -5.30 -9.45
CA ARG A 63 -0.91 -5.27 -10.13
C ARG A 63 -1.56 -3.89 -10.12
N ASN A 64 -1.20 -3.04 -9.17
CA ASN A 64 -1.66 -1.66 -9.08
C ASN A 64 -0.68 -0.65 -9.72
N GLY A 65 0.28 -1.13 -10.53
CA GLY A 65 1.19 -0.27 -11.29
C GLY A 65 2.44 0.21 -10.55
N PHE A 66 2.71 -0.30 -9.34
CA PHE A 66 3.89 0.07 -8.57
C PHE A 66 4.97 -1.01 -8.66
N SER A 67 6.23 -0.62 -8.90
CA SER A 67 7.38 -1.54 -8.91
C SER A 67 7.70 -2.18 -7.54
N GLY A 68 7.01 -1.77 -6.48
CA GLY A 68 7.17 -2.22 -5.11
C GLY A 68 6.88 -1.08 -4.13
N VAL A 69 7.34 -1.21 -2.89
CA VAL A 69 7.19 -0.16 -1.86
C VAL A 69 7.88 1.14 -2.30
N TRP A 70 9.04 1.01 -2.96
CA TRP A 70 9.76 2.16 -3.53
C TRP A 70 8.95 2.86 -4.64
N GLY A 71 8.37 2.08 -5.57
CA GLY A 71 7.51 2.63 -6.61
C GLY A 71 6.31 3.39 -6.03
N LEU A 72 5.66 2.82 -5.01
CA LEU A 72 4.57 3.49 -4.31
C LEU A 72 4.99 4.83 -3.70
N ARG A 73 6.11 4.87 -2.97
CA ARG A 73 6.63 6.13 -2.39
C ARG A 73 6.87 7.18 -3.47
N ASN A 74 7.56 6.82 -4.54
CA ASN A 74 7.89 7.77 -5.60
C ASN A 74 6.64 8.34 -6.27
N SER A 75 5.63 7.51 -6.52
CA SER A 75 4.36 7.97 -7.06
C SER A 75 3.66 8.97 -6.12
N LEU A 76 3.70 8.74 -4.79
CA LEU A 76 3.16 9.68 -3.82
C LEU A 76 3.93 11.01 -3.79
N GLU A 77 5.25 10.97 -3.89
CA GLU A 77 6.08 12.17 -3.95
C GLU A 77 5.83 12.97 -5.24
N GLN A 78 5.69 12.29 -6.38
CA GLN A 78 5.33 12.92 -7.65
C GLN A 78 3.94 13.55 -7.58
N TYR A 79 2.95 12.83 -7.04
CA TYR A 79 1.60 13.37 -6.83
C TYR A 79 1.62 14.60 -5.93
N SER A 80 2.32 14.55 -4.79
CA SER A 80 2.44 15.70 -3.88
C SER A 80 3.11 16.90 -4.54
N LYS A 81 4.07 16.70 -5.45
CA LYS A 81 4.67 17.78 -6.24
C LYS A 81 3.66 18.40 -7.20
N LEU A 82 2.90 17.57 -7.93
CA LEU A 82 1.91 18.03 -8.90
C LEU A 82 0.72 18.72 -8.23
N ALA A 83 0.27 18.20 -7.08
CA ALA A 83 -0.84 18.74 -6.31
C ALA A 83 -0.57 20.15 -5.74
N LYS A 84 0.67 20.65 -5.80
CA LYS A 84 0.96 22.06 -5.46
C LYS A 84 0.55 23.05 -6.56
N PHE A 85 0.29 22.56 -7.76
CA PHE A 85 -0.03 23.35 -8.95
C PHE A 85 -1.49 23.22 -9.39
N LEU A 86 -2.29 22.43 -8.67
CA LEU A 86 -3.73 22.29 -8.84
C LEU A 86 -4.44 23.00 -7.69
#